data_AF-A0A519K707-F1
#
_entry.id   AF-A0A519K707-F1
#
_cell.length_a   1.000
_cell.length_b   1.000
_cell.length_c   1.000
_cell.angle_alpha   90.00
_cell.angle_beta   90.00
_cell.angle_gamma   90.00
#
_symmetry.space_group_name_H-M   'P 1'
#
loop_
_entity.id
_entity.type
_entity.pdbx_description
1 polymer ?
#
loop_
_entity_poly.entity_id
_entity_poly.type
_entity_poly.pdbx_seq_one_letter_code
_entity_poly.pdbx_strand_id
1 'polypeptide(L)'
;MTLLKAFMIRLVIVILPLLCLYVYSEIAFAANRKKEHPTDAAMGIVLLGGFILIILFVGFMFDLIKRLVRKEYNLALLDIPFLIPAAVFIAYIICLMTSRECFCGWLIETIDWMR
;
A
#
# COMPACT_ATOMS: atom_id res chain seq x y z
N MET A 1 0.36 26.00 8.39
CA MET A 1 0.51 24.66 9.03
C MET A 1 1.99 24.38 9.16
N THR A 2 2.47 23.91 10.30
CA THR A 2 3.85 23.41 10.41
C THR A 2 4.02 22.17 9.52
N LEU A 3 5.20 21.99 8.91
CA LEU A 3 5.50 20.83 8.04
C LEU A 3 5.22 19.51 8.76
N LEU A 4 5.54 19.44 10.05
CA LEU A 4 5.24 18.30 10.92
C LEU A 4 3.74 17.98 10.96
N LYS A 5 2.87 18.98 11.16
CA LYS A 5 1.42 18.76 11.17
C LYS A 5 0.92 18.23 9.82
N ALA A 6 1.46 18.75 8.73
CA ALA A 6 1.11 18.29 7.39
C ALA A 6 1.56 16.84 7.12
N PHE A 7 2.71 16.43 7.65
CA PHE A 7 3.19 15.06 7.60
C PHE A 7 2.33 14.12 8.46
N MET A 8 2.02 14.50 9.70
CA MET A 8 1.21 13.70 10.61
C MET A 8 -0.19 13.39 10.04
N ILE A 9 -0.81 14.35 9.37
CA ILE A 9 -2.12 14.12 8.73
C ILE A 9 -2.02 13.03 7.65
N ARG A 10 -0.98 13.09 6.80
CA ARG A 10 -0.76 12.08 5.76
C ARG A 10 -0.47 10.71 6.34
N LEU A 11 0.32 10.67 7.41
CA LEU A 11 0.61 9.45 8.14
C LEU A 11 -0.68 8.80 8.67
N VAL A 12 -1.58 9.58 9.26
CA VAL A 12 -2.89 9.08 9.72
C VAL A 12 -3.75 8.57 8.56
N ILE A 13 -3.78 9.29 7.43
CA ILE A 13 -4.51 8.87 6.22
C ILE A 13 -4.02 7.50 5.71
N VAL A 14 -2.74 7.19 5.83
CA VAL A 14 -2.16 5.89 5.44
C VAL A 14 -2.40 4.82 6.50
N ILE A 15 -2.12 5.12 7.77
CA ILE A 15 -2.19 4.13 8.85
C ILE A 15 -3.63 3.65 9.07
N LEU A 16 -4.61 4.55 9.03
CA LEU A 16 -5.99 4.20 9.35
C LEU A 16 -6.55 3.05 8.48
N PRO A 17 -6.53 3.12 7.13
CA PRO A 17 -7.03 2.04 6.29
C PRO A 17 -6.19 0.75 6.42
N LEU A 18 -4.87 0.86 6.59
CA LEU A 18 -4.00 -0.31 6.75
C LEU A 18 -4.25 -1.03 8.08
N LEU A 19 -4.51 -0.28 9.16
CA LEU A 19 -4.86 -0.82 10.46
C LEU A 19 -6.24 -1.49 10.42
N CYS A 20 -7.22 -0.88 9.74
CA CYS A 20 -8.52 -1.49 9.50
C CYS A 20 -8.38 -2.81 8.72
N LEU A 21 -7.54 -2.84 7.67
CA LEU A 21 -7.25 -4.04 6.90
C LEU A 21 -6.59 -5.12 7.76
N TYR A 22 -5.64 -4.76 8.63
CA TYR A 22 -5.00 -5.68 9.54
C TYR A 22 -6.00 -6.33 10.50
N VAL A 23 -6.84 -5.53 11.17
CA VAL A 23 -7.89 -6.06 12.06
C VAL A 23 -8.85 -6.96 11.29
N TYR A 24 -9.27 -6.54 10.10
CA TYR A 24 -10.12 -7.36 9.23
C TYR A 24 -9.44 -8.69 8.86
N SER A 25 -8.15 -8.68 8.53
CA SER A 25 -7.41 -9.89 8.18
C SER A 25 -7.33 -10.90 9.32
N GLU A 26 -7.10 -10.45 10.56
CA GLU A 26 -7.07 -11.32 11.74
C GLU A 26 -8.43 -12.01 11.95
N ILE A 27 -9.52 -11.24 11.84
CA ILE A 27 -10.88 -11.75 11.94
C ILE A 27 -11.18 -12.75 10.81
N ALA A 28 -10.83 -12.40 9.57
CA ALA A 28 -11.06 -13.24 8.40
C ALA A 28 -10.28 -14.56 8.48
N PHE A 29 -9.02 -14.53 8.90
CA PHE A 29 -8.21 -15.75 9.09
C PHE A 29 -8.74 -16.61 10.22
N ALA A 30 -9.14 -16.01 11.35
CA ALA A 30 -9.73 -16.75 12.46
C ALA A 30 -11.05 -17.43 12.08
N ALA A 31 -11.90 -16.77 11.29
CA ALA A 31 -13.13 -17.34 10.76
C ALA A 31 -12.84 -18.45 9.73
N ASN A 32 -11.86 -18.25 8.84
CA ASN A 32 -11.51 -19.24 7.82
C ASN A 32 -10.98 -20.55 8.41
N ARG A 33 -10.21 -20.48 9.51
CA ARG A 33 -9.74 -21.67 10.25
C ARG A 33 -10.85 -22.51 10.87
N LYS A 34 -12.03 -21.92 11.11
CA LYS A 34 -13.20 -22.62 11.69
C LYS A 34 -14.12 -23.23 10.63
N LYS A 35 -13.89 -22.96 9.35
CA LYS A 35 -14.68 -23.55 8.26
C LYS A 35 -14.24 -25.00 8.03
N GLU A 36 -15.21 -25.86 7.76
CA GLU A 36 -14.99 -27.27 7.40
C GLU A 36 -14.14 -27.41 6.13
N HIS A 37 -14.26 -26.44 5.22
CA HIS A 37 -13.40 -26.29 4.04
C HIS A 37 -12.77 -24.89 4.02
N PRO A 38 -11.53 -24.74 4.49
CA PRO A 38 -10.80 -23.48 4.44
C PRO A 38 -10.66 -22.98 3.00
N THR A 39 -10.94 -21.71 2.78
CA THR A 39 -10.76 -21.01 1.49
C THR A 39 -9.43 -20.26 1.46
N ASP A 40 -8.99 -19.81 0.28
CA ASP A 40 -7.83 -18.91 0.15
C ASP A 40 -8.18 -17.48 0.58
N ALA A 41 -8.39 -17.30 1.88
CA ALA A 41 -8.67 -16.00 2.49
C ALA A 41 -7.49 -15.03 2.34
N ALA A 42 -6.27 -15.55 2.22
CA ALA A 42 -5.06 -14.73 2.07
C ALA A 42 -5.07 -13.97 0.74
N MET A 43 -5.42 -14.64 -0.36
CA MET A 43 -5.54 -13.97 -1.66
C MET A 43 -6.56 -12.83 -1.64
N GLY A 44 -7.73 -13.05 -1.03
CA GLY A 44 -8.75 -12.00 -0.90
C GLY A 44 -8.28 -10.78 -0.10
N ILE A 45 -7.52 -11.00 0.98
CA ILE A 45 -6.93 -9.92 1.79
C ILE A 45 -5.85 -9.16 1.01
N VAL A 46 -5.00 -9.88 0.26
CA VAL A 46 -3.97 -9.27 -0.59
C VAL A 46 -4.60 -8.38 -1.67
N LEU A 47 -5.67 -8.84 -2.32
CA LEU A 47 -6.40 -8.05 -3.33
C LEU A 47 -7.03 -6.78 -2.71
N LEU A 48 -7.67 -6.90 -1.55
CA LEU A 48 -8.22 -5.76 -0.83
C LEU A 48 -7.12 -4.77 -0.43
N GLY A 49 -5.97 -5.27 0.03
CA GLY A 49 -4.78 -4.47 0.30
C GLY A 49 -4.27 -3.74 -0.93
N GLY A 50 -4.16 -4.43 -2.07
CA GLY A 50 -3.80 -3.82 -3.35
C GLY A 50 -4.75 -2.68 -3.74
N PHE A 51 -6.06 -2.88 -3.58
CA PHE A 51 -7.06 -1.85 -3.86
C PHE A 51 -6.91 -0.61 -2.95
N ILE A 52 -6.71 -0.81 -1.65
CA ILE A 52 -6.45 0.27 -0.69
C ILE A 52 -5.18 1.05 -1.08
N LEU A 53 -4.10 0.34 -1.41
CA LEU A 53 -2.84 0.95 -1.82
C LEU A 53 -3.00 1.76 -3.10
N ILE A 54 -3.75 1.27 -4.10
CA ILE A 54 -4.04 2.01 -5.33
C ILE A 54 -4.79 3.32 -5.04
N ILE A 55 -5.82 3.28 -4.18
CA ILE A 55 -6.57 4.49 -3.79
C ILE A 55 -5.64 5.50 -3.12
N LEU A 56 -4.82 5.06 -2.15
CA LEU A 56 -3.86 5.93 -1.47
C LEU A 56 -2.86 6.51 -2.46
N PHE A 57 -2.30 5.68 -3.34
CA PHE A 57 -1.33 6.09 -4.36
C PHE A 57 -1.91 7.17 -5.28
N VAL A 58 -3.11 6.96 -5.82
CA VAL A 58 -3.78 7.95 -6.68
C VAL A 58 -4.05 9.25 -5.90
N GLY A 59 -4.49 9.15 -4.64
CA GLY A 59 -4.71 10.31 -3.78
C GLY A 59 -3.45 11.15 -3.55
N PHE A 60 -2.34 10.51 -3.22
CA PHE A 60 -1.05 11.18 -3.05
C PHE A 60 -0.48 11.71 -4.36
N MET A 61 -0.67 11.00 -5.48
CA MET A 61 -0.26 11.49 -6.80
C MET A 61 -1.01 12.78 -7.15
N PHE A 62 -2.31 12.84 -6.89
CA PHE A 62 -3.10 14.04 -7.13
C PHE A 62 -2.68 15.20 -6.21
N ASP A 63 -2.42 14.95 -4.92
CA ASP A 63 -1.91 15.98 -4.00
C ASP A 63 -0.54 16.50 -4.45
N LEU A 64 0.37 15.60 -4.84
CA LEU A 64 1.69 15.93 -5.34
C LEU A 64 1.62 16.82 -6.59
N ILE A 65 0.86 16.41 -7.61
CA ILE A 65 0.68 17.18 -8.84
C ILE A 65 0.11 18.57 -8.53
N LYS A 66 -0.95 18.62 -7.71
CA LYS A 66 -1.59 19.88 -7.32
C LYS A 66 -0.62 20.83 -6.61
N ARG A 67 0.26 20.32 -5.76
CA ARG A 67 1.25 21.13 -5.03
C ARG A 67 2.41 21.58 -5.91
N LEU A 68 2.85 20.73 -6.84
CA LEU A 68 3.85 21.09 -7.84
C LEU A 68 3.35 22.25 -8.71
N VAL A 69 2.09 22.19 -9.18
CA VAL A 69 1.46 23.28 -9.94
C VAL A 69 1.39 24.57 -9.13
N ARG A 70 1.15 24.48 -7.81
CA ARG A 70 1.14 25.64 -6.89
C ARG A 70 2.53 26.10 -6.44
N LYS A 71 3.61 25.45 -6.90
CA LYS A 71 5.00 25.71 -6.50
C LYS A 71 5.26 25.52 -4.99
N GLU A 72 4.47 24.69 -4.32
CA GLU A 72 4.62 24.35 -2.91
C GLU A 72 5.62 23.18 -2.72
N TYR A 73 6.86 23.33 -3.20
CA TYR A 73 7.84 22.22 -3.28
C TYR A 73 8.11 21.52 -1.95
N ASN A 74 8.21 22.28 -0.85
CA ASN A 74 8.46 21.71 0.48
C ASN A 74 7.32 20.81 0.97
N LEU A 75 6.07 21.11 0.58
CA LEU A 75 4.90 20.30 0.95
C LEU A 75 4.69 19.13 -0.01
N ALA A 76 5.11 19.29 -1.27
CA ALA A 76 5.11 18.23 -2.29
C ALA A 76 6.11 17.11 -1.94
N LEU A 77 7.30 17.45 -1.44
CA LEU A 77 8.30 16.47 -1.01
C LEU A 77 7.79 15.55 0.12
N LEU A 78 6.80 15.97 0.91
CA LEU A 78 6.21 15.15 1.95
C LEU A 78 5.37 13.99 1.41
N ASP A 79 4.96 14.00 0.14
CA ASP A 79 4.19 12.92 -0.47
C ASP A 79 5.09 11.75 -0.93
N ILE A 80 6.38 12.03 -1.20
CA ILE A 80 7.35 11.04 -1.70
C ILE A 80 7.52 9.83 -0.77
N PRO A 81 7.68 9.99 0.56
CA PRO A 81 7.82 8.86 1.48
C PRO A 81 6.61 7.94 1.54
N PHE A 82 5.43 8.38 1.05
CA PHE A 82 4.22 7.56 0.99
C PHE A 82 4.02 6.96 -0.41
N LEU A 83 4.36 7.71 -1.46
CA LEU A 83 4.24 7.26 -2.84
C LEU A 83 5.20 6.14 -3.19
N ILE A 84 6.47 6.23 -2.77
CA ILE A 84 7.48 5.22 -3.11
C ILE A 84 7.10 3.85 -2.54
N PRO A 85 6.84 3.68 -1.23
CA PRO A 85 6.43 2.38 -0.70
C PRO A 85 5.14 1.88 -1.33
N ALA A 86 4.13 2.74 -1.52
CA ALA A 86 2.88 2.35 -2.16
C ALA A 86 3.11 1.80 -3.59
N ALA A 87 3.94 2.47 -4.40
CA ALA A 87 4.29 1.99 -5.73
C ALA A 87 5.02 0.64 -5.70
N VAL A 88 5.97 0.47 -4.78
CA VAL A 88 6.71 -0.80 -4.62
C VAL A 88 5.78 -1.93 -4.23
N PHE A 89 4.90 -1.75 -3.25
CA PHE A 89 3.95 -2.78 -2.82
C PHE A 89 2.89 -3.09 -3.89
N ILE A 90 2.40 -2.09 -4.61
CA ILE A 90 1.49 -2.30 -5.75
C ILE A 90 2.19 -3.13 -6.83
N ALA A 91 3.42 -2.76 -7.20
CA ALA A 91 4.21 -3.49 -8.19
C ALA A 91 4.47 -4.94 -7.74
N TYR A 92 4.79 -5.15 -6.46
CA TYR A 92 4.99 -6.49 -5.89
C TYR A 92 3.72 -7.35 -6.01
N ILE A 93 2.56 -6.82 -5.62
CA ILE A 93 1.28 -7.54 -5.75
C ILE A 93 0.99 -7.89 -7.21
N ILE A 94 1.20 -6.95 -8.14
CA ILE A 94 1.03 -7.21 -9.58
C ILE A 94 1.99 -8.31 -10.05
N CYS A 95 3.25 -8.25 -9.61
CA CYS A 95 4.27 -9.23 -9.97
C CYS A 95 3.97 -10.63 -9.43
N LEU A 96 3.37 -10.74 -8.24
CA LEU A 96 2.89 -12.02 -7.70
C LEU A 96 1.77 -12.64 -8.54
N MET A 97 0.99 -11.82 -9.25
CA MET A 97 -0.15 -12.26 -10.07
C MET A 97 0.19 -12.49 -11.55
N THR A 98 1.38 -12.08 -11.99
CA THR A 98 1.85 -12.16 -13.39
C THR A 98 3.03 -13.14 -13.54
N SER A 99 3.65 -13.17 -14.72
CA SER A 99 4.84 -13.98 -14.99
C SER A 99 6.04 -13.52 -14.17
N ARG A 100 6.83 -14.46 -13.63
CA ARG A 100 8.07 -14.19 -12.86
C ARG A 100 9.28 -13.79 -13.72
N GLU A 101 9.09 -13.33 -14.95
CA GLU A 101 10.19 -12.98 -15.83
C GLU A 101 10.75 -11.56 -15.55
N CYS A 102 12.06 -11.40 -15.76
CA CYS A 102 12.77 -10.11 -15.72
C CYS A 102 12.53 -9.29 -14.43
N PHE A 103 11.84 -8.15 -14.54
CA PHE A 103 11.60 -7.19 -13.46
C PHE A 103 10.86 -7.82 -12.27
N CYS A 104 9.86 -8.67 -12.54
CA CYS A 104 9.08 -9.28 -11.48
C CYS A 104 9.86 -10.32 -10.69
N GLY A 105 10.73 -11.10 -11.34
CA GLY A 105 11.65 -12.01 -10.66
C GLY A 105 12.57 -11.27 -9.69
N TRP A 106 13.26 -10.22 -10.18
CA TRP A 106 14.14 -9.38 -9.36
C TRP A 106 13.40 -8.71 -8.18
N LEU A 107 12.21 -8.16 -8.43
CA LEU A 107 11.43 -7.47 -7.39
C LEU A 107 10.97 -8.44 -6.29
N ILE A 108 10.48 -9.61 -6.67
CA ILE A 108 10.03 -10.64 -5.72
C ILE A 108 11.22 -11.14 -4.89
N GLU A 109 12.34 -11.50 -5.53
CA GLU A 109 13.54 -11.96 -4.83
C GLU A 109 14.08 -10.93 -3.84
N THR A 110 14.09 -9.65 -4.23
CA THR A 110 14.56 -8.57 -3.36
C THR A 110 13.68 -8.42 -2.13
N ILE A 111 12.36 -8.47 -2.30
CA ILE A 111 11.40 -8.33 -1.19
C ILE A 111 11.40 -9.56 -0.29
N ASP A 112 11.45 -10.76 -0.86
CA ASP A 112 11.49 -12.01 -0.10
C ASP A 112 12.80 -12.14 0.69
N TRP A 113 13.93 -11.64 0.18
CA TRP A 113 15.20 -11.59 0.93
C TRP A 113 15.16 -10.66 2.15
N MET A 114 14.33 -9.62 2.13
CA MET A 114 14.15 -8.70 3.25
C MET A 114 13.23 -9.24 4.37
N ARG A 115 12.60 -10.40 4.15
CA ARG A 115 11.66 -11.05 5.09
C ARG A 115 12.36 -12.05 6.00
#